data_AF-G2ITQ8-F1
#
_entry.id   AF-G2ITQ8-F1
#
_cell.length_a   1.000
_cell.length_b   1.000
_cell.length_c   1.000
_cell.angle_alpha   90.00
_cell.angle_beta   90.00
_cell.angle_gamma   90.00
#
_symmetry.space_group_name_H-M   'P 1'
#
loop_
_entity.id
_entity.type
_entity.pdbx_description
1 polymer ?
#
loop_
_entity_poly.entity_id
_entity_poly.type
_entity_poly.pdbx_seq_one_letter_code
_entity_poly.pdbx_strand_id
1 'polypeptide(L)'
;MQPPYHRLEEFVPLTGSDEDLVRRFAASNRKIHRGHAIRREGDHVGGIFFLMEGWVASSMMLRDGRRQIVKVHLPGDMLGMPSLSLSRAGETLEALTEVVVSVIPCPALGRMFTENPRLAVGLFLSTQKERVALMQSLSWIGAASALERLAAFLLDLHSRLNAAGLTRADGFDLPLTQQHLADLLGITPVHVNRTLKRLDQAGYVQRSRGRIVIADLAGLRAVAANAPPRFADHDAWTRLGSPSGNHIPDP
;
A
#
# COMPACT_ATOMS: atom_id res chain seq x y z
N MET A 1 10.11 -9.56 16.42
CA MET A 1 10.23 -8.91 15.09
C MET A 1 9.96 -7.44 15.30
N GLN A 2 10.81 -6.54 14.78
CA GLN A 2 10.55 -5.11 14.90
C GLN A 2 9.43 -4.72 13.93
N PRO A 3 8.44 -3.91 14.34
CA PRO A 3 7.37 -3.48 13.44
C PRO A 3 7.88 -2.47 12.40
N PRO A 4 7.37 -2.50 11.16
CA PRO A 4 7.65 -1.48 10.15
C PRO A 4 6.90 -0.18 10.45
N TYR A 5 7.56 0.76 11.16
CA TYR A 5 6.95 1.99 11.67
C TYR A 5 6.68 3.09 10.63
N HIS A 6 7.43 3.12 9.52
CA HIS A 6 7.47 4.22 8.55
C HIS A 6 6.09 4.73 8.06
N ARG A 7 5.06 3.89 7.97
CA ARG A 7 3.69 4.28 7.55
C ARG A 7 2.88 5.02 8.62
N LEU A 8 3.25 4.88 9.89
CA LEU A 8 2.67 5.61 11.01
C LEU A 8 3.47 6.90 11.26
N GLU A 9 4.80 6.79 11.21
CA GLU A 9 5.75 7.91 11.32
C GLU A 9 5.59 8.97 10.22
N GLU A 10 5.09 8.58 9.03
CA GLU A 10 4.81 9.49 7.92
C GLU A 10 3.94 10.69 8.33
N PHE A 11 3.00 10.46 9.25
CA PHE A 11 2.03 11.46 9.70
C PHE A 11 2.24 11.91 11.14
N VAL A 12 2.63 11.00 12.05
CA VAL A 12 2.74 11.30 13.48
C VAL A 12 4.06 10.76 14.00
N PRO A 13 4.97 11.62 14.50
CA PRO A 13 6.16 11.17 15.22
C PRO A 13 5.74 10.31 16.41
N LEU A 14 6.21 9.07 16.41
CA LEU A 14 5.91 8.09 17.45
C LEU A 14 6.67 8.43 18.73
N THR A 15 5.95 8.46 19.85
CA THR A 15 6.55 8.46 21.19
C THR A 15 6.89 7.03 21.61
N GLY A 16 7.71 6.85 22.66
CA GLY A 16 8.01 5.51 23.18
C GLY A 16 6.75 4.71 23.59
N SER A 17 5.72 5.39 24.11
CA SER A 17 4.40 4.78 24.39
C SER A 17 3.63 4.37 23.13
N ASP A 18 3.74 5.14 22.05
CA ASP A 18 3.13 4.81 20.77
C ASP A 18 3.80 3.58 20.16
N GLU A 19 5.14 3.56 20.15
CA GLU A 19 5.92 2.40 19.69
C GLU A 19 5.61 1.14 20.50
N ASP A 20 5.46 1.24 21.82
CA ASP A 20 5.11 0.13 22.70
C ASP A 20 3.70 -0.41 22.41
N LEU A 21 2.73 0.47 22.09
CA LEU A 21 1.41 0.02 21.66
C LEU A 21 1.47 -0.72 20.32
N VAL A 22 2.24 -0.19 19.37
CA VAL A 22 2.46 -0.85 18.07
C VAL A 22 3.21 -2.18 18.26
N ARG A 23 4.18 -2.27 19.18
CA ARG A 23 4.84 -3.54 19.57
C ARG A 23 3.85 -4.55 20.16
N ARG A 24 2.92 -4.11 21.02
CA ARG A 24 1.85 -4.97 21.57
C ARG A 24 0.92 -5.49 20.47
N PHE A 25 0.52 -4.64 19.53
CA PHE A 25 -0.27 -5.06 18.36
C PHE A 25 0.51 -6.01 17.44
N ALA A 26 1.80 -5.77 17.25
CA ALA A 26 2.71 -6.60 16.45
C ALA A 26 3.16 -7.90 17.15
N ALA A 27 2.69 -8.21 18.35
CA ALA A 27 3.12 -9.40 19.10
C ALA A 27 2.44 -10.69 18.58
N SER A 28 1.15 -10.63 18.25
CA SER A 28 0.34 -11.80 17.86
C SER A 28 0.42 -12.06 16.35
N ASN A 29 1.52 -12.67 15.93
CA ASN A 29 1.84 -12.91 14.52
C ASN A 29 1.21 -14.22 13.98
N ARG A 30 0.64 -14.16 12.79
CA ARG A 30 0.22 -15.30 11.97
C ARG A 30 1.06 -15.36 10.70
N LYS A 31 1.64 -16.53 10.41
CA LYS A 31 2.23 -16.84 9.11
C LYS A 31 1.12 -17.26 8.15
N ILE A 32 1.15 -16.76 6.93
CA ILE A 32 0.19 -17.06 5.87
C ILE A 32 0.99 -17.43 4.62
N HIS A 33 0.73 -18.63 4.11
CA HIS A 33 1.42 -19.14 2.93
C HIS A 33 0.97 -18.42 1.66
N ARG A 34 1.85 -18.38 0.66
CA ARG A 34 1.55 -17.85 -0.66
C ARG A 34 0.26 -18.44 -1.25
N GLY A 35 -0.56 -17.60 -1.89
CA GLY A 35 -1.85 -17.95 -2.48
C GLY A 35 -2.98 -18.17 -1.47
N HIS A 36 -2.72 -18.09 -0.16
CA HIS A 36 -3.77 -18.23 0.86
C HIS A 36 -4.40 -16.88 1.19
N ALA A 37 -5.70 -16.91 1.49
CA ALA A 37 -6.43 -15.74 1.95
C ALA A 37 -6.20 -15.50 3.45
N ILE A 38 -5.92 -14.25 3.80
CA ILE A 38 -5.91 -13.73 5.18
C ILE A 38 -7.35 -13.53 5.67
N ARG A 39 -8.20 -13.03 4.76
CA ARG A 39 -9.66 -12.85 4.88
C ARG A 39 -10.26 -12.86 3.47
N ARG A 40 -11.44 -13.43 3.29
CA ARG A 40 -12.18 -13.43 2.02
C ARG A 40 -13.28 -12.35 2.02
N GLU A 41 -13.65 -11.92 0.84
CA GLU A 41 -14.87 -11.15 0.60
C GLU A 41 -16.08 -11.93 1.17
N GLY A 42 -16.94 -11.25 1.94
CA GLY A 42 -18.07 -11.86 2.64
C GLY A 42 -17.77 -12.40 4.06
N ASP A 43 -16.51 -12.61 4.44
CA ASP A 43 -16.14 -13.02 5.81
C ASP A 43 -16.51 -11.95 6.85
N HIS A 44 -16.75 -12.36 8.10
CA HIS A 44 -17.04 -11.42 9.18
C HIS A 44 -15.83 -10.54 9.54
N VAL A 45 -16.07 -9.25 9.77
CA VAL A 45 -15.04 -8.26 10.11
C VAL A 45 -14.84 -8.17 11.63
N GLY A 46 -14.02 -9.08 12.17
CA GLY A 46 -13.61 -9.08 13.59
C GLY A 46 -12.43 -8.15 13.93
N GLY A 47 -11.79 -7.54 12.93
CA GLY A 47 -10.59 -6.71 13.10
C GLY A 47 -9.89 -6.35 11.79
N ILE A 48 -8.71 -5.75 11.93
CA ILE A 48 -7.75 -5.46 10.85
C ILE A 48 -6.47 -6.27 11.03
N PHE A 49 -5.56 -6.16 10.06
CA PHE A 49 -4.26 -6.80 10.13
C PHE A 49 -3.14 -5.78 9.91
N PHE A 50 -2.01 -5.95 10.60
CA PHE A 50 -0.78 -5.22 10.34
C PHE A 50 0.16 -6.10 9.52
N LEU A 51 0.57 -5.66 8.34
CA LEU A 51 1.52 -6.39 7.49
C LEU A 51 2.95 -6.18 7.99
N MET A 52 3.52 -7.24 8.56
CA MET A 52 4.87 -7.25 9.13
C MET A 52 5.91 -7.65 8.08
N GLU A 53 5.62 -8.70 7.30
CA GLU A 53 6.48 -9.20 6.22
C GLU A 53 5.66 -9.69 5.03
N GLY A 54 6.23 -9.61 3.84
CA GLY A 54 5.62 -10.11 2.60
C GLY A 54 4.69 -9.12 1.90
N TRP A 55 4.04 -9.58 0.83
CA TRP A 55 3.18 -8.77 -0.04
C TRP A 55 1.77 -9.34 -0.05
N VAL A 56 0.75 -8.47 -0.02
CA VAL A 56 -0.67 -8.87 0.00
C VAL A 56 -1.44 -8.13 -1.10
N ALA A 57 -2.36 -8.82 -1.80
CA ALA A 57 -3.35 -8.17 -2.66
C ALA A 57 -4.66 -7.92 -1.90
N SER A 58 -5.25 -6.74 -2.07
CA SER A 58 -6.71 -6.59 -1.97
C SER A 58 -7.31 -6.81 -3.35
N SER A 59 -8.30 -7.70 -3.43
CA SER A 59 -9.05 -7.94 -4.67
C SER A 59 -10.55 -8.05 -4.43
N MET A 60 -11.32 -7.71 -5.45
CA MET A 60 -12.77 -7.85 -5.52
C MET A 60 -13.14 -8.86 -6.60
N MET A 61 -14.22 -9.60 -6.38
CA MET A 61 -14.77 -10.52 -7.38
C MET A 61 -15.89 -9.84 -8.18
N LEU A 62 -15.77 -9.85 -9.51
CA LEU A 62 -16.84 -9.41 -10.40
C LEU A 62 -17.91 -10.52 -10.54
N ARG A 63 -19.13 -10.13 -10.89
CA ARG A 63 -20.28 -11.07 -11.04
C ARG A 63 -20.06 -12.15 -12.10
N ASP A 64 -19.14 -11.93 -13.04
CA ASP A 64 -18.74 -12.88 -14.08
C ASP A 64 -17.56 -13.77 -13.65
N GLY A 65 -17.17 -13.74 -12.38
CA GLY A 65 -16.07 -14.52 -11.81
C GLY A 65 -14.68 -13.93 -12.05
N ARG A 66 -14.53 -12.82 -12.78
CA ARG A 66 -13.23 -12.16 -12.96
C ARG A 66 -12.76 -11.50 -11.67
N ARG A 67 -11.47 -11.61 -11.38
CA ARG A 67 -10.81 -10.93 -10.26
C ARG A 67 -10.25 -9.59 -10.68
N GLN A 68 -10.51 -8.56 -9.89
CA GLN A 68 -9.84 -7.27 -9.99
C GLN A 68 -8.99 -7.06 -8.74
N ILE A 69 -7.66 -7.05 -8.87
CA ILE A 69 -6.79 -6.58 -7.79
C ILE A 69 -6.88 -5.05 -7.78
N VAL A 70 -7.24 -4.48 -6.63
CA VAL A 70 -7.42 -3.03 -6.44
C VAL A 70 -6.24 -2.38 -5.71
N LYS A 71 -5.47 -3.16 -4.94
CA LYS A 71 -4.28 -2.68 -4.23
C LYS A 71 -3.28 -3.81 -4.00
N VAL A 72 -1.99 -3.49 -4.09
CA VAL A 72 -0.89 -4.24 -3.45
C VAL A 72 -0.49 -3.56 -2.15
N HIS A 73 -0.47 -4.31 -1.07
CA HIS A 73 0.01 -3.91 0.25
C HIS A 73 1.43 -4.43 0.49
N LEU A 74 2.20 -3.63 1.23
CA LEU A 74 3.61 -3.85 1.57
C LEU A 74 3.79 -3.81 3.10
N PRO A 75 4.91 -4.30 3.65
CA PRO A 75 5.21 -4.18 5.07
C PRO A 75 5.03 -2.73 5.55
N GLY A 76 4.35 -2.54 6.67
CA GLY A 76 3.90 -1.22 7.14
C GLY A 76 2.40 -0.96 6.91
N ASP A 77 1.76 -1.63 5.95
CA ASP A 77 0.36 -1.39 5.62
C ASP A 77 -0.63 -2.00 6.63
N MET A 78 -1.69 -1.25 6.91
CA MET A 78 -2.90 -1.70 7.58
C MET A 78 -3.85 -2.35 6.58
N LEU A 79 -4.10 -3.65 6.73
CA LEU A 79 -4.93 -4.44 5.83
C LEU A 79 -6.37 -4.48 6.33
N GLY A 80 -7.33 -4.28 5.42
CA GLY A 80 -8.74 -4.47 5.71
C GLY A 80 -9.45 -3.30 6.40
N MET A 81 -8.81 -2.13 6.48
CA MET A 81 -9.38 -0.89 7.02
C MET A 81 -10.72 -0.47 6.37
N PRO A 82 -10.90 -0.49 5.02
CA PRO A 82 -12.17 -0.07 4.42
C PRO A 82 -13.36 -0.92 4.89
N SER A 83 -13.14 -2.23 5.02
CA SER A 83 -14.13 -3.19 5.52
C SER A 83 -14.56 -2.98 6.98
N LEU A 84 -13.86 -2.17 7.79
CA LEU A 84 -14.35 -1.80 9.15
C LEU A 84 -15.70 -1.07 9.12
N SER A 85 -16.06 -0.46 7.99
CA SER A 85 -17.36 0.18 7.79
C SER A 85 -18.51 -0.83 7.56
N LEU A 86 -18.21 -2.13 7.47
CA LEU A 86 -19.14 -3.20 7.10
C LEU A 86 -19.07 -4.35 8.12
N SER A 87 -20.18 -5.09 8.29
CA SER A 87 -20.21 -6.30 9.11
C SER A 87 -19.54 -7.52 8.44
N ARG A 88 -19.38 -7.45 7.11
CA ARG A 88 -18.73 -8.43 6.23
C ARG A 88 -17.73 -7.75 5.31
N ALA A 89 -16.63 -8.42 5.01
CA ALA A 89 -15.55 -7.84 4.23
C ALA A 89 -15.98 -7.56 2.79
N GLY A 90 -15.70 -6.35 2.29
CA GLY A 90 -15.89 -5.95 0.90
C GLY A 90 -14.69 -6.26 -0.01
N GLU A 91 -13.65 -6.91 0.52
CA GLU A 91 -12.47 -7.32 -0.24
C GLU A 91 -11.91 -8.66 0.24
N THR A 92 -11.31 -9.43 -0.68
CA THR A 92 -10.42 -10.54 -0.35
C THR A 92 -9.00 -10.02 -0.18
N LEU A 93 -8.35 -10.43 0.92
CA LEU A 93 -6.93 -10.20 1.22
C LEU A 93 -6.14 -11.49 0.96
N GLU A 94 -5.30 -11.52 -0.06
CA GLU A 94 -4.54 -12.71 -0.51
C GLU A 94 -3.02 -12.51 -0.38
N ALA A 95 -2.31 -13.47 0.21
CA ALA A 95 -0.85 -13.43 0.34
C ALA A 95 -0.15 -13.74 -1.01
N LEU A 96 0.57 -12.77 -1.56
CA LEU A 96 1.28 -12.90 -2.85
C LEU A 96 2.66 -13.55 -2.73
N THR A 97 3.21 -13.50 -1.51
CA THR A 97 4.42 -14.19 -1.03
C THR A 97 4.07 -15.01 0.21
N GLU A 98 5.06 -15.63 0.86
CA GLU A 98 4.93 -15.90 2.30
C GLU A 98 4.74 -14.55 3.02
N VAL A 99 3.82 -14.51 3.99
CA VAL A 99 3.38 -13.29 4.67
C VAL A 99 3.36 -13.49 6.18
N VAL A 100 3.77 -12.47 6.92
CA VAL A 100 3.56 -12.37 8.36
C VAL A 100 2.63 -11.19 8.63
N VAL A 101 1.51 -11.46 9.29
CA VAL A 101 0.55 -10.44 9.73
C VAL A 101 0.27 -10.54 11.22
N SER A 102 0.15 -9.40 11.89
CA SER A 102 -0.47 -9.34 13.22
C SER A 102 -1.95 -9.02 13.12
N VAL A 103 -2.76 -9.64 13.99
CA VAL A 103 -4.22 -9.40 14.04
C VAL A 103 -4.53 -8.35 15.11
N ILE A 104 -5.28 -7.31 14.73
CA ILE A 104 -5.74 -6.26 15.64
C ILE A 104 -7.27 -6.34 15.71
N PRO A 105 -7.85 -6.94 16.78
CA PRO A 105 -9.30 -7.07 16.94
C PRO A 105 -10.00 -5.70 17.06
N CYS A 106 -11.24 -5.60 16.60
CA CYS A 106 -12.04 -4.35 16.71
C CYS A 106 -12.09 -3.76 18.13
N PRO A 107 -12.26 -4.54 19.23
CA PRO A 107 -12.21 -3.99 20.59
C PRO A 107 -10.84 -3.40 20.99
N ALA A 108 -9.74 -3.93 20.45
CA ALA A 108 -8.41 -3.38 20.69
C ALA A 108 -8.19 -2.08 19.92
N LEU A 109 -8.70 -2.02 18.68
CA LEU A 109 -8.69 -0.81 17.87
C LEU A 109 -9.54 0.31 18.48
N GLY A 110 -10.74 -0.03 19.00
CA GLY A 110 -11.61 0.90 19.70
C GLY A 110 -10.95 1.54 20.93
N ARG A 111 -10.27 0.73 21.76
CA ARG A 111 -9.48 1.23 22.90
C ARG A 111 -8.33 2.13 22.46
N MET A 112 -7.59 1.78 21.40
CA MET A 112 -6.56 2.65 20.85
C MET A 112 -7.15 4.00 20.39
N PHE A 113 -8.32 4.03 19.75
CA PHE A 113 -8.97 5.28 19.36
C PHE A 113 -9.31 6.19 20.55
N THR A 114 -9.71 5.63 21.70
CA THR A 114 -10.04 6.41 22.91
C THR A 114 -8.83 6.77 23.77
N GLU A 115 -7.86 5.85 23.90
CA GLU A 115 -6.72 5.99 24.82
C GLU A 115 -5.49 6.64 24.15
N ASN A 116 -5.38 6.57 22.82
CA ASN A 116 -4.19 6.98 22.06
C ASN A 116 -4.56 7.84 20.84
N PRO A 117 -5.17 9.03 21.04
CA PRO A 117 -5.72 9.85 19.95
C PRO A 117 -4.67 10.32 18.91
N ARG A 118 -3.39 10.41 19.28
CA ARG A 118 -2.30 10.69 18.31
C ARG A 118 -2.18 9.56 17.27
N LEU A 119 -2.08 8.31 17.72
CA LEU A 119 -2.07 7.14 16.85
C LEU A 119 -3.38 6.97 16.07
N ALA A 120 -4.52 7.32 16.68
CA ALA A 120 -5.82 7.34 16.00
C ALA A 120 -5.80 8.20 14.73
N VAL A 121 -5.26 9.42 14.83
CA VAL A 121 -5.17 10.33 13.68
C VAL A 121 -4.10 9.89 12.69
N GLY A 122 -2.95 9.37 13.14
CA GLY A 122 -1.94 8.79 12.23
C GLY A 122 -2.52 7.66 11.37
N LEU A 123 -3.30 6.76 11.99
CA LEU A 123 -4.03 5.70 11.30
C LEU A 123 -5.11 6.24 10.34
N PHE A 124 -5.86 7.27 10.76
CA PHE A 124 -6.86 7.93 9.92
C PHE A 124 -6.24 8.58 8.68
N LEU A 125 -5.18 9.39 8.85
CA LEU A 125 -4.45 10.05 7.77
C LEU A 125 -3.84 9.04 6.80
N SER A 126 -3.21 7.98 7.32
CA SER A 126 -2.67 6.88 6.50
C SER A 126 -3.77 6.20 5.66
N THR A 127 -4.95 6.01 6.24
CA THR A 127 -6.13 5.48 5.53
C THR A 127 -6.68 6.46 4.47
N GLN A 128 -6.69 7.76 4.74
CA GLN A 128 -7.12 8.77 3.74
C GLN A 128 -6.12 8.92 2.59
N LYS A 129 -4.80 8.87 2.86
CA LYS A 129 -3.77 8.81 1.79
C LYS A 129 -3.98 7.59 0.89
N GLU A 130 -4.32 6.44 1.46
CA GLU A 130 -4.65 5.24 0.68
C GLU A 130 -5.91 5.43 -0.18
N ARG A 131 -6.97 6.05 0.37
CA ARG A 131 -8.18 6.39 -0.39
C ARG A 131 -7.87 7.32 -1.56
N VAL A 132 -7.01 8.33 -1.37
CA VAL A 132 -6.54 9.22 -2.44
C VAL A 132 -5.78 8.41 -3.51
N ALA A 133 -4.86 7.52 -3.13
CA ALA A 133 -4.13 6.67 -4.06
C ALA A 133 -5.05 5.74 -4.88
N LEU A 134 -6.13 5.23 -4.28
CA LEU A 134 -7.17 4.45 -4.97
C LEU A 134 -7.97 5.32 -5.96
N MET A 135 -8.37 6.54 -5.57
CA MET A 135 -9.07 7.48 -6.44
C MET A 135 -8.20 7.92 -7.64
N GLN A 136 -6.90 8.14 -7.42
CA GLN A 136 -5.92 8.41 -8.48
C GLN A 136 -5.77 7.21 -9.43
N SER A 137 -5.70 5.99 -8.89
CA SER A 137 -5.63 4.77 -9.70
C SER A 137 -6.89 4.61 -10.58
N LEU A 138 -8.07 4.93 -10.03
CA LEU A 138 -9.33 4.90 -10.75
C LEU A 138 -9.41 5.93 -11.89
N SER A 139 -8.89 7.16 -11.71
CA SER A 139 -8.98 8.21 -12.72
C SER A 139 -8.24 7.91 -14.02
N TRP A 140 -7.26 6.99 -14.00
CA TRP A 140 -6.46 6.64 -15.19
C TRP A 140 -6.81 5.34 -15.89
N ILE A 141 -7.57 4.44 -15.26
CA ILE A 141 -7.90 3.14 -15.86
C ILE A 141 -8.58 3.33 -17.24
N GLY A 142 -9.34 4.41 -17.41
CA GLY A 142 -9.92 4.83 -18.69
C GLY A 142 -9.18 5.93 -19.46
N ALA A 143 -8.26 6.68 -18.83
CA ALA A 143 -7.66 7.89 -19.43
C ALA A 143 -6.18 7.74 -19.85
N ALA A 144 -5.41 6.88 -19.17
CA ALA A 144 -3.97 6.73 -19.42
C ALA A 144 -3.64 5.43 -20.17
N SER A 145 -2.58 5.48 -20.98
CA SER A 145 -2.04 4.31 -21.67
C SER A 145 -1.55 3.25 -20.68
N ALA A 146 -1.36 2.02 -21.19
CA ALA A 146 -0.74 0.96 -20.41
C ALA A 146 0.68 1.32 -19.94
N LEU A 147 1.40 2.17 -20.69
CA LEU A 147 2.77 2.58 -20.40
C LEU A 147 2.82 3.55 -19.21
N GLU A 148 1.99 4.59 -19.24
CA GLU A 148 1.82 5.54 -18.12
C GLU A 148 1.39 4.82 -16.83
N ARG A 149 0.37 3.94 -16.92
CA ARG A 149 -0.12 3.18 -15.75
C ARG A 149 0.97 2.29 -15.14
N LEU A 150 1.72 1.57 -15.96
CA LEU A 150 2.81 0.72 -15.47
C LEU A 150 3.96 1.55 -14.88
N ALA A 151 4.34 2.67 -15.52
CA ALA A 151 5.37 3.56 -14.99
C ALA A 151 4.98 4.13 -13.62
N ALA A 152 3.76 4.67 -13.49
CA ALA A 152 3.22 5.17 -12.23
C ALA A 152 3.16 4.09 -11.13
N PHE A 153 2.81 2.86 -11.48
CA PHE A 153 2.79 1.73 -10.55
C PHE A 153 4.20 1.31 -10.07
N LEU A 154 5.19 1.28 -10.97
CA LEU A 154 6.57 0.96 -10.58
C LEU A 154 7.20 2.08 -9.72
N LEU A 155 6.88 3.35 -10.00
CA LEU A 155 7.27 4.49 -9.18
C LEU A 155 6.65 4.44 -7.77
N ASP A 156 5.39 4.04 -7.64
CA ASP A 156 4.74 3.82 -6.34
C ASP A 156 5.44 2.74 -5.53
N LEU A 157 5.61 1.55 -6.12
CA LEU A 157 6.27 0.43 -5.45
C LEU A 157 7.67 0.82 -5.02
N HIS A 158 8.47 1.46 -5.88
CA HIS A 158 9.78 1.96 -5.51
C HIS A 158 9.72 2.92 -4.33
N SER A 159 8.84 3.93 -4.36
CA SER A 159 8.70 4.91 -3.29
C SER A 159 8.36 4.27 -1.95
N ARG A 160 7.39 3.34 -1.93
CA ARG A 160 6.91 2.67 -0.72
C ARG A 160 7.92 1.65 -0.20
N LEU A 161 8.57 0.89 -1.08
CA LEU A 161 9.64 -0.04 -0.71
C LEU A 161 10.87 0.70 -0.20
N ASN A 162 11.18 1.89 -0.74
CA ASN A 162 12.27 2.72 -0.25
C ASN A 162 12.00 3.25 1.16
N ALA A 163 10.78 3.73 1.43
CA ALA A 163 10.35 4.12 2.78
C ALA A 163 10.39 2.94 3.77
N ALA A 164 10.18 1.71 3.30
CA ALA A 164 10.29 0.48 4.09
C ALA A 164 11.73 -0.07 4.22
N GLY A 165 12.75 0.54 3.59
CA GLY A 165 14.12 0.02 3.57
C GLY A 165 14.32 -1.26 2.74
N LEU A 166 13.43 -1.53 1.79
CA LEU A 166 13.38 -2.74 0.95
C LEU A 166 13.91 -2.55 -0.48
N THR A 167 14.40 -1.36 -0.82
CA THR A 167 15.15 -1.07 -2.05
C THR A 167 16.66 -1.33 -1.86
N ARG A 168 17.36 -1.67 -2.95
CA ARG A 168 18.84 -1.71 -3.01
C ARG A 168 19.29 -1.35 -4.43
N ALA A 169 20.24 -0.41 -4.56
CA ALA A 169 20.74 0.10 -5.85
C ALA A 169 19.57 0.45 -6.82
N ASP A 170 18.68 1.32 -6.35
CA ASP A 170 17.49 1.83 -7.08
C ASP A 170 16.56 0.76 -7.66
N GLY A 171 16.62 -0.45 -7.08
CA GLY A 171 15.82 -1.59 -7.46
C GLY A 171 15.19 -2.33 -6.30
N PHE A 172 14.19 -3.12 -6.65
CA PHE A 172 13.38 -3.91 -5.74
C PHE A 172 12.90 -5.20 -6.40
N ASP A 173 12.63 -6.21 -5.58
CA ASP A 173 12.09 -7.47 -6.06
C ASP A 173 10.58 -7.33 -6.28
N LEU A 174 10.09 -7.80 -7.42
CA LEU A 174 8.69 -7.70 -7.85
C LEU A 174 8.07 -9.11 -7.89
N PRO A 175 7.56 -9.64 -6.75
CA PRO A 175 6.97 -10.98 -6.68
C PRO A 175 5.57 -11.09 -7.35
N LEU A 176 5.27 -10.19 -8.28
CA LEU A 176 4.00 -10.12 -8.99
C LEU A 176 4.07 -10.88 -10.32
N THR A 177 3.07 -11.73 -10.56
CA THR A 177 2.93 -12.41 -11.85
C THR A 177 2.44 -11.43 -12.91
N GLN A 178 2.57 -11.79 -14.20
CA GLN A 178 1.94 -11.02 -15.27
C GLN A 178 0.41 -10.94 -15.11
N GLN A 179 -0.22 -11.93 -14.48
CA GLN A 179 -1.63 -11.89 -14.14
C GLN A 179 -1.92 -10.87 -13.02
N HIS A 180 -1.11 -10.80 -11.96
CA HIS A 180 -1.32 -9.81 -10.90
C HIS A 180 -1.20 -8.38 -11.45
N LEU A 181 -0.22 -8.13 -12.32
CA LEU A 181 -0.06 -6.85 -13.01
C LEU A 181 -1.20 -6.57 -14.02
N ALA A 182 -1.71 -7.61 -14.70
CA ALA A 182 -2.85 -7.49 -15.60
C ALA A 182 -4.12 -7.07 -14.86
N ASP A 183 -4.42 -7.78 -13.76
CA ASP A 183 -5.51 -7.46 -12.84
C ASP A 183 -5.35 -6.00 -12.36
N LEU A 184 -4.22 -5.64 -11.73
CA LEU A 184 -3.94 -4.30 -11.19
C LEU A 184 -4.11 -3.16 -12.21
N LEU A 185 -3.58 -3.35 -13.42
CA LEU A 185 -3.47 -2.28 -14.41
C LEU A 185 -4.67 -2.25 -15.37
N GLY A 186 -5.58 -3.22 -15.31
CA GLY A 186 -6.75 -3.31 -16.20
C GLY A 186 -6.37 -3.56 -17.66
N ILE A 187 -5.36 -4.41 -17.91
CA ILE A 187 -4.85 -4.77 -19.24
C ILE A 187 -4.56 -6.28 -19.31
N THR A 188 -4.34 -6.86 -20.49
CA THR A 188 -4.03 -8.30 -20.60
C THR A 188 -2.60 -8.64 -20.17
N PRO A 189 -2.30 -9.87 -19.70
CA PRO A 189 -0.93 -10.29 -19.37
C PRO A 189 0.07 -10.13 -20.52
N VAL A 190 -0.39 -10.37 -21.76
CA VAL A 190 0.40 -10.13 -22.99
C VAL A 190 0.72 -8.64 -23.16
N HIS A 191 -0.22 -7.76 -22.84
CA HIS A 191 0.03 -6.31 -22.85
C HIS A 191 1.01 -5.92 -21.73
N VAL A 192 0.86 -6.43 -20.50
CA VAL A 192 1.85 -6.23 -19.41
C VAL A 192 3.26 -6.57 -19.88
N ASN A 193 3.45 -7.74 -20.50
CA ASN A 193 4.76 -8.17 -20.99
C ASN A 193 5.33 -7.21 -22.05
N ARG A 194 4.50 -6.81 -23.03
CA ARG A 194 4.87 -5.84 -24.07
C ARG A 194 5.24 -4.47 -23.48
N THR A 195 4.49 -3.99 -22.50
CA THR A 195 4.72 -2.70 -21.86
C THR A 195 5.98 -2.71 -20.99
N LEU A 196 6.22 -3.77 -20.20
CA LEU A 196 7.47 -3.96 -19.48
C LEU A 196 8.67 -3.98 -20.44
N LYS A 197 8.57 -4.68 -21.58
CA LYS A 197 9.61 -4.71 -22.60
C LYS A 197 9.85 -3.32 -23.22
N ARG A 198 8.82 -2.49 -23.41
CA ARG A 198 8.98 -1.11 -23.90
C ARG A 198 9.71 -0.20 -22.91
N LEU A 199 9.42 -0.29 -21.61
CA LEU A 199 10.16 0.48 -20.59
C LEU A 199 11.64 0.05 -20.50
N ASP A 200 11.90 -1.25 -20.63
CA ASP A 200 13.22 -1.88 -20.63
C ASP A 200 14.05 -1.44 -21.85
N GLN A 201 13.47 -1.54 -23.06
CA GLN A 201 14.10 -1.11 -24.32
C GLN A 201 14.32 0.41 -24.42
N ALA A 202 13.54 1.21 -23.70
CA ALA A 202 13.71 2.66 -23.62
C ALA A 202 14.71 3.10 -22.53
N GLY A 203 15.28 2.16 -21.76
CA GLY A 203 16.27 2.44 -20.72
C GLY A 203 15.71 2.97 -19.40
N TYR A 204 14.39 3.10 -19.24
CA TYR A 204 13.77 3.62 -18.01
C TYR A 204 13.87 2.64 -16.83
N VAL A 205 13.82 1.34 -17.12
CA VAL A 205 13.96 0.27 -16.13
C VAL A 205 14.89 -0.82 -16.65
N GLN A 206 15.47 -1.61 -15.75
CA GLN A 206 16.15 -2.86 -16.08
C GLN A 206 15.48 -4.03 -15.38
N ARG A 207 15.46 -5.20 -16.03
CA ARG A 207 14.73 -6.38 -15.55
C ARG A 207 15.67 -7.58 -15.42
N SER A 208 15.75 -8.17 -14.23
CA SER A 208 16.56 -9.39 -14.02
C SER A 208 15.97 -10.29 -12.95
N ARG A 209 15.68 -11.56 -13.27
CA ARG A 209 15.28 -12.62 -12.30
C ARG A 209 14.14 -12.23 -11.33
N GLY A 210 13.17 -11.43 -11.77
CA GLY A 210 12.05 -10.96 -10.94
C GLY A 210 12.31 -9.65 -10.21
N ARG A 211 13.51 -9.06 -10.33
CA ARG A 211 13.87 -7.72 -9.87
C ARG A 211 13.62 -6.67 -10.95
N ILE A 212 13.19 -5.48 -10.52
CA ILE A 212 13.16 -4.25 -11.31
C ILE A 212 14.21 -3.30 -10.72
N VAL A 213 14.99 -2.63 -11.57
CA VAL A 213 15.79 -1.44 -11.23
C VAL A 213 15.24 -0.26 -12.01
N ILE A 214 15.06 0.89 -11.38
CA ILE A 214 14.74 2.15 -12.07
C ILE A 214 16.05 2.76 -12.54
N ALA A 215 16.32 2.66 -13.85
CA ALA A 215 17.58 3.11 -14.45
C ALA A 215 17.55 4.60 -14.85
N ASP A 216 16.36 5.13 -15.14
CA ASP A 216 16.14 6.58 -15.29
C ASP A 216 14.85 6.98 -14.56
N LEU A 217 15.02 7.51 -13.35
CA LEU A 217 13.93 7.99 -12.50
C LEU A 217 13.23 9.23 -13.08
N ALA A 218 13.96 10.09 -13.79
CA ALA A 218 13.42 11.32 -14.36
C ALA A 218 12.58 11.02 -15.61
N GLY A 219 13.12 10.22 -16.53
CA GLY A 219 12.39 9.72 -17.69
C GLY A 219 11.20 8.86 -17.32
N LEU A 220 11.31 7.96 -16.33
CA LEU A 220 10.16 7.17 -15.88
C LEU A 220 9.05 8.04 -15.26
N ARG A 221 9.41 9.11 -14.54
CA ARG A 221 8.45 10.14 -14.07
C ARG A 221 7.82 10.92 -15.22
N ALA A 222 8.57 11.25 -16.27
CA ALA A 222 8.04 11.90 -17.47
C ALA A 222 7.09 10.98 -18.27
N VAL A 223 7.36 9.68 -18.34
CA VAL A 223 6.41 8.68 -18.87
C VAL A 223 5.16 8.60 -18.00
N ALA A 224 5.26 8.86 -16.71
CA ALA A 224 4.14 8.95 -15.78
C ALA A 224 3.61 10.40 -15.58
N ALA A 225 3.87 11.34 -16.49
CA ALA A 225 3.57 12.77 -16.29
C ALA A 225 2.09 13.09 -16.05
N ASN A 226 1.16 12.24 -16.51
CA ASN A 226 -0.27 12.37 -16.22
C ASN A 226 -0.67 11.89 -14.81
N ALA A 227 0.30 11.64 -13.93
CA ALA A 227 0.08 11.52 -12.50
C ALA A 227 0.25 12.88 -11.79
N PRO A 228 -0.73 13.33 -10.98
CA PRO A 228 -0.39 14.20 -9.87
C PRO A 228 0.46 13.38 -8.88
N PRO A 229 1.23 14.05 -8.03
CA PRO A 229 2.11 13.42 -7.06
C PRO A 229 1.38 12.44 -6.10
N ARG A 230 2.07 11.34 -5.76
CA ARG A 230 1.70 10.45 -4.63
C ARG A 230 2.15 10.98 -3.26
N PHE A 231 2.67 12.20 -3.23
CA PHE A 231 3.20 12.86 -2.06
C PHE A 231 2.12 13.78 -1.50
N ALA A 232 1.59 13.42 -0.33
CA ALA A 232 1.07 14.40 0.58
C ALA A 232 2.28 14.98 1.30
N ASP A 233 2.42 16.31 1.30
CA ASP A 233 3.46 16.96 2.10
C ASP A 233 3.24 16.69 3.59
N HIS A 234 4.34 16.70 4.37
CA HIS A 234 4.34 16.35 5.79
C HIS A 234 3.41 17.20 6.67
N ASP A 235 2.86 18.31 6.14
CA ASP A 235 1.92 19.22 6.80
C ASP A 235 0.50 18.65 7.03
N ALA A 236 0.24 17.38 6.73
CA ALA A 236 -1.08 16.78 7.00
C ALA A 236 -1.45 16.77 8.50
N TRP A 237 -0.48 16.54 9.39
CA TRP A 237 -0.70 16.49 10.84
C TRP A 237 -0.68 17.87 11.50
N THR A 238 0.19 18.78 11.04
CA THR A 238 0.22 20.18 11.53
C THR A 238 -1.11 20.88 11.29
N ARG A 239 -1.74 20.66 10.12
CA ARG A 239 -3.08 21.17 9.77
C ARG A 239 -4.23 20.64 10.62
N LEU A 240 -4.10 19.47 11.25
CA LEU A 240 -5.11 18.94 12.18
C LEU A 240 -4.94 19.43 13.63
N GLY A 241 -3.96 20.30 13.88
CA GLY A 241 -3.65 20.83 15.20
C GLY A 241 -2.78 19.86 16.01
N SER A 242 -1.46 19.96 15.83
CA SER A 242 -0.53 19.34 16.78
C SER A 242 -0.68 20.00 18.16
N PRO A 243 -0.65 19.26 19.28
CA PRO A 243 -0.63 19.84 20.63
C PRO A 243 0.61 20.73 20.90
N SER A 244 1.64 20.65 20.05
CA SER A 244 2.76 21.58 19.97
C SER A 244 2.41 22.69 18.97
N GLY A 245 1.99 23.86 19.48
CA GLY A 245 1.38 24.92 18.68
C GLY A 245 2.32 25.70 17.75
N ASN A 246 1.69 26.57 16.94
CA ASN A 246 2.23 27.42 15.87
C ASN A 246 2.82 26.62 14.69
N HIS A 247 2.57 26.98 13.42
CA HIS A 247 2.10 28.25 12.87
C HIS A 247 1.13 27.93 11.70
N ILE A 248 -0.08 28.49 11.69
CA ILE A 248 -0.88 28.57 10.46
C ILE A 248 -0.34 29.79 9.70
N PRO A 249 0.14 29.64 8.44
CA PRO A 249 0.34 30.81 7.58
C PRO A 249 -1.03 31.37 7.22
N ASP A 250 -1.23 32.67 7.44
CA ASP A 250 -2.40 33.39 6.97
C ASP A 250 -2.48 33.39 5.42
N PRO A 251 -3.69 33.57 4.84
CA PRO A 251 -4.01 33.21 3.45
C PRO A 251 -3.39 34.09 2.35
#